data_AF-A0AAV5TFG4-F1
#
_entry.id   AF-A0AAV5TFG4-F1
#
_cell.length_a   1.000
_cell.length_b   1.000
_cell.length_c   1.000
_cell.angle_alpha   90.00
_cell.angle_beta   90.00
_cell.angle_gamma   90.00
#
_symmetry.space_group_name_H-M   'P 1'
#
loop_
_entity.id
_entity.type
_entity.pdbx_description
1 polymer ?
#
loop_
_entity_poly.entity_id
_entity_poly.type
_entity_poly.pdbx_seq_one_letter_code
_entity_poly.pdbx_strand_id
1 'polypeptide(L)'
;CLSFREMLHTYKEFSWNPWRTIGTAVLTNTVTRKVLAEIPGFYGNEFKPLMRKLIHVVNDIYDVNAPMREIEEIPSVLVHGDIWQSNIMWSRGSERPRRLQAILDWQSAHVGSPAEDLVYLLVCV
;
A
#
# COMPACT_ATOMS: atom_id res chain seq x y z
N CYS A 1 -0.60 23.59 -2.73
CA CYS A 1 -0.20 22.26 -3.23
C CYS A 1 -0.16 22.30 -4.74
N LEU A 2 0.82 21.64 -5.35
CA LEU A 2 0.88 21.43 -6.79
C LEU A 2 -0.26 20.50 -7.23
N SER A 3 -0.77 20.69 -8.44
CA SER A 3 -1.69 19.74 -9.08
C SER A 3 -0.97 18.41 -9.40
N PHE A 4 -1.72 17.34 -9.63
CA PHE A 4 -1.18 16.03 -9.99
C PHE A 4 -0.21 16.09 -11.18
N ARG A 5 -0.58 16.83 -12.25
CA ARG A 5 0.29 17.00 -13.43
C ARG A 5 1.58 17.74 -13.10
N GLU A 6 1.51 18.76 -12.26
CA GLU A 6 2.69 19.53 -11.85
C GLU A 6 3.63 18.69 -10.98
N MET A 7 3.09 17.86 -10.07
CA MET A 7 3.93 16.94 -9.30
C MET A 7 4.57 15.86 -10.15
N LEU A 8 3.83 15.22 -11.07
CA LEU A 8 4.42 14.21 -11.97
C LEU A 8 5.53 14.81 -12.84
N HIS A 9 5.38 16.06 -13.26
CA HIS A 9 6.41 16.76 -14.02
C HIS A 9 7.64 17.08 -13.17
N THR A 10 7.42 17.46 -11.91
CA THR A 10 8.47 17.85 -10.95
C THR A 10 9.25 16.64 -10.43
N TYR A 11 8.56 15.53 -10.17
CA TYR A 11 9.08 14.31 -9.56
C TYR A 11 8.89 13.12 -10.49
N LYS A 12 9.55 13.15 -11.65
CA LYS A 12 9.39 12.11 -12.68
C LYS A 12 9.82 10.73 -12.17
N GLU A 13 10.80 10.68 -11.29
CA GLU A 13 11.26 9.46 -10.63
C GLU A 13 10.19 8.80 -9.75
N PHE A 14 9.23 9.57 -9.22
CA PHE A 14 8.10 9.09 -8.41
C PHE A 14 6.78 9.05 -9.18
N SER A 15 6.80 9.35 -10.49
CA SER A 15 5.63 9.20 -11.37
C SER A 15 5.22 7.74 -11.58
N TRP A 16 6.11 6.83 -11.21
CA TRP A 16 5.96 5.40 -11.38
C TRP A 16 5.54 4.76 -10.04
N ASN A 17 4.40 4.07 -10.03
CA ASN A 17 3.94 3.30 -8.87
C ASN A 17 4.53 1.87 -8.93
N PRO A 18 5.38 1.46 -7.96
CA PRO A 18 6.03 0.16 -7.95
C PRO A 18 5.06 -1.01 -7.77
N TRP A 19 4.02 -0.83 -6.95
CA TRP A 19 2.95 -1.83 -6.78
C TRP A 19 2.17 -2.05 -8.06
N ARG A 20 1.89 -0.96 -8.80
CA ARG A 20 1.21 -1.01 -10.09
C ARG A 20 2.03 -1.74 -11.16
N THR A 21 3.36 -1.68 -11.09
CA THR A 21 4.19 -2.12 -12.21
C THR A 21 4.94 -3.42 -11.95
N ILE A 22 5.49 -3.61 -10.75
CA ILE A 22 6.16 -4.86 -10.35
C ILE A 22 5.17 -5.76 -9.62
N GLY A 23 4.41 -5.20 -8.67
CA GLY A 23 3.45 -5.97 -7.87
C GLY A 23 2.45 -6.72 -8.73
N THR A 24 1.75 -6.02 -9.63
CA THR A 24 0.77 -6.65 -10.54
C THR A 24 1.38 -7.55 -11.62
N ALA A 25 2.67 -7.35 -11.96
CA ALA A 25 3.36 -8.17 -12.95
C ALA A 25 3.85 -9.51 -12.37
N VAL A 26 4.28 -9.52 -11.11
CA VAL A 26 4.76 -10.72 -10.41
C VAL A 26 3.60 -11.46 -9.75
N LEU A 27 2.76 -10.74 -8.99
CA LEU A 27 1.54 -11.23 -8.40
C LEU A 27 0.37 -10.85 -9.30
N THR A 28 0.26 -11.52 -10.44
CA THR A 28 -0.93 -11.35 -11.27
C THR A 28 -2.15 -11.89 -10.53
N ASN A 29 -3.35 -11.45 -10.91
CA ASN A 29 -4.61 -11.98 -10.38
C ASN A 29 -4.65 -13.52 -10.43
N THR A 30 -4.15 -14.11 -11.53
CA THR A 30 -4.03 -15.56 -11.70
C THR A 30 -3.07 -16.18 -10.68
N VAL A 31 -1.89 -15.59 -10.47
CA VAL A 31 -0.90 -16.07 -9.50
C VAL A 31 -1.48 -15.98 -8.08
N THR A 32 -2.10 -14.87 -7.71
CA THR A 32 -2.71 -14.71 -6.38
C THR A 32 -3.81 -15.72 -6.13
N ARG A 33 -4.69 -15.98 -7.10
CA ARG A 33 -5.73 -17.01 -6.94
C ARG A 33 -5.14 -18.39 -6.68
N LYS A 34 -4.03 -18.74 -7.35
CA LYS A 34 -3.31 -19.99 -7.09
C LYS A 34 -2.72 -20.02 -5.69
N VAL A 35 -2.01 -18.96 -5.28
CA VAL A 35 -1.44 -18.87 -3.93
C VAL A 35 -2.52 -19.02 -2.85
N LEU A 36 -3.66 -18.32 -2.99
CA LEU A 36 -4.78 -18.41 -2.05
C LEU A 36 -5.37 -19.83 -1.99
N ALA A 37 -5.40 -20.56 -3.10
CA ALA A 37 -5.89 -21.93 -3.14
C ALA A 37 -4.94 -22.92 -2.44
N GLU A 38 -3.64 -22.65 -2.45
CA GLU A 38 -2.60 -23.49 -1.84
C GLU A 38 -2.47 -23.26 -0.33
N ILE A 39 -2.77 -22.05 0.19
CA ILE A 39 -2.61 -21.70 1.61
C ILE A 39 -3.18 -22.75 2.58
N PRO A 40 -4.39 -23.31 2.40
CA PRO A 40 -4.89 -24.33 3.32
C PRO A 40 -4.09 -25.63 3.34
N GLY A 41 -3.41 -25.97 2.24
CA GLY A 41 -2.52 -27.13 2.16
C GLY A 41 -1.23 -26.94 2.95
N PHE A 42 -0.73 -25.70 3.03
CA PHE A 42 0.51 -25.36 3.75
C PHE A 42 0.28 -24.98 5.22
N TYR A 43 -0.77 -24.20 5.50
CA TYR A 43 -0.97 -23.55 6.80
C TYR A 43 -2.15 -24.13 7.59
N GLY A 44 -2.98 -24.98 7.00
CA GLY A 44 -4.08 -25.65 7.68
C GLY A 44 -5.47 -25.39 7.08
N ASN A 45 -6.37 -26.37 7.23
CA ASN A 45 -7.71 -26.33 6.66
C ASN A 45 -8.60 -25.23 7.27
N GLU A 46 -8.28 -24.77 8.47
CA GLU A 46 -8.92 -23.65 9.16
C GLU A 46 -8.86 -22.34 8.36
N PHE A 47 -7.91 -22.18 7.44
CA PHE A 47 -7.81 -21.01 6.57
C PHE A 47 -8.78 -21.05 5.37
N LYS A 48 -9.39 -22.21 5.05
CA LYS A 48 -10.32 -22.34 3.90
C LYS A 48 -11.47 -21.33 3.87
N PRO A 49 -12.14 -21.01 4.99
CA PRO A 49 -13.20 -19.99 5.00
C PRO A 49 -12.66 -18.59 4.67
N LEU A 50 -11.48 -18.24 5.19
CA LEU A 50 -10.85 -16.95 4.92
C LEU A 50 -10.38 -16.84 3.47
N MET A 51 -9.73 -17.89 2.93
CA MET A 51 -9.26 -17.89 1.54
C MET A 51 -10.42 -17.76 0.54
N ARG A 52 -11.57 -18.39 0.82
CA ARG A 52 -12.79 -18.20 0.02
C ARG A 52 -13.25 -16.75 0.00
N LYS A 53 -13.26 -16.06 1.14
CA LYS A 53 -13.58 -14.62 1.20
C LYS A 53 -12.59 -13.79 0.40
N LEU A 54 -11.29 -14.04 0.53
CA LEU A 54 -10.24 -13.31 -0.19
C LEU A 54 -10.34 -13.48 -1.71
N ILE A 55 -10.68 -14.67 -2.20
CA ILE A 55 -10.89 -14.94 -3.63
C ILE A 55 -11.98 -14.06 -4.25
N HIS A 56 -13.01 -13.70 -3.48
CA HIS A 56 -14.10 -12.85 -3.95
C HIS A 56 -13.70 -11.37 -4.07
N VAL A 57 -12.86 -10.88 -3.16
CA VAL A 57 -12.39 -9.48 -3.16
C VAL A 57 -11.09 -9.27 -3.94
N VAL A 58 -10.47 -10.35 -4.43
CA VAL A 58 -9.14 -10.26 -5.05
C VAL A 58 -9.12 -9.30 -6.25
N ASN A 59 -10.19 -9.24 -7.04
CA ASN A 59 -10.26 -8.33 -8.19
C ASN A 59 -10.27 -6.87 -7.74
N ASP A 60 -10.97 -6.57 -6.65
CA ASP A 60 -11.06 -5.22 -6.09
C ASP A 60 -9.72 -4.81 -5.48
N ILE A 61 -8.99 -5.74 -4.86
CA ILE A 61 -7.62 -5.52 -4.36
C ILE A 61 -6.66 -5.18 -5.49
N TYR A 62 -6.86 -5.75 -6.68
CA TYR A 62 -6.03 -5.45 -7.86
C TYR A 62 -6.39 -4.14 -8.57
N ASP A 63 -7.48 -3.48 -8.17
CA ASP A 63 -7.84 -2.17 -8.69
C ASP A 63 -7.08 -1.05 -7.97
N VAL A 64 -5.78 -1.00 -8.23
CA VAL A 64 -4.85 -0.02 -7.64
C VAL A 64 -5.19 1.45 -7.97
N ASN A 65 -6.13 1.70 -8.89
CA ASN A 65 -6.58 3.05 -9.23
C ASN A 65 -7.93 3.41 -8.60
N ALA A 66 -8.61 2.49 -7.91
CA ALA A 66 -9.87 2.79 -7.24
C ALA A 66 -9.78 4.01 -6.30
N PRO A 67 -8.75 4.13 -5.43
CA PRO A 67 -8.64 5.29 -4.52
C PRO A 67 -8.43 6.62 -5.24
N MET A 68 -7.80 6.61 -6.41
CA MET A 68 -7.49 7.80 -7.20
C MET A 68 -8.68 8.27 -8.05
N ARG A 69 -9.63 7.39 -8.38
CA ARG A 69 -10.81 7.73 -9.19
C ARG A 69 -11.91 8.40 -8.40
N GLU A 70 -12.01 8.10 -7.11
CA GLU A 70 -13.15 8.54 -6.28
C GLU A 70 -12.92 9.93 -5.66
N ILE A 71 -11.72 10.50 -5.76
CA ILE A 71 -11.36 11.72 -5.06
C ILE A 71 -10.60 12.69 -5.97
N GLU A 72 -11.28 13.24 -6.98
CA GLU A 72 -10.70 14.29 -7.84
C GLU A 72 -10.41 15.60 -7.08
N GLU A 73 -11.05 15.81 -5.92
CA GLU A 73 -10.92 17.03 -5.12
C GLU A 73 -9.69 17.06 -4.20
N ILE A 74 -9.07 15.90 -3.93
CA ILE A 74 -7.90 15.84 -3.05
C ILE A 74 -6.63 15.90 -3.92
N PRO A 75 -5.74 16.89 -3.69
CA PRO A 75 -4.50 16.98 -4.43
C PRO A 75 -3.64 15.75 -4.14
N SER A 76 -3.07 15.17 -5.19
CA SER A 76 -2.11 14.08 -5.04
C SER A 76 -0.90 14.54 -4.24
N VAL A 77 -0.27 13.60 -3.52
CA VAL A 77 0.93 13.83 -2.71
C VAL A 77 1.99 12.78 -3.03
N LEU A 78 3.21 13.01 -2.55
CA LEU A 78 4.18 11.92 -2.45
C LEU A 78 3.69 10.98 -1.35
N VAL A 79 3.30 9.77 -1.73
CA VAL A 79 2.94 8.70 -0.81
C VAL A 79 4.17 7.84 -0.55
N HIS A 80 4.29 7.34 0.68
CA HIS A 80 5.30 6.36 1.06
C HIS A 80 5.02 5.00 0.41
N GLY A 81 3.75 4.60 0.37
CA GLY A 81 3.29 3.37 -0.32
C GLY A 81 3.61 2.07 0.43
N ASP A 82 4.19 2.14 1.62
CA ASP A 82 4.46 1.00 2.51
C ASP A 82 4.69 1.48 3.96
N ILE A 83 3.82 2.38 4.42
CA ILE A 83 3.97 2.97 5.75
C ILE A 83 3.22 2.17 6.80
N TRP A 84 3.96 1.54 7.70
CA TRP A 84 3.43 0.78 8.83
C TRP A 84 4.41 0.84 9.99
N GLN A 85 4.00 0.38 11.17
CA GLN A 85 4.73 0.58 12.44
C GLN A 85 6.21 0.22 12.43
N SER A 86 6.62 -0.82 11.71
CA SER A 86 8.01 -1.28 11.61
C SER A 86 8.89 -0.36 10.76
N ASN A 87 8.28 0.39 9.85
CA ASN A 87 8.93 1.38 8.99
C ASN A 87 8.98 2.78 9.64
N ILE A 88 8.53 2.91 10.89
CA ILE A 88 8.51 4.18 11.64
C ILE A 88 9.41 4.06 12.87
N MET A 89 10.49 4.84 12.91
CA MET A 89 11.42 4.88 14.03
C MET A 89 11.06 5.97 15.04
N TRP A 90 10.91 5.58 16.31
CA TRP A 90 10.65 6.50 17.42
C TRP A 90 11.88 6.70 18.30
N SER A 91 11.95 7.84 18.99
CA SER A 91 13.00 8.11 19.97
C SER A 91 12.98 7.07 21.10
N ARG A 92 14.18 6.64 21.52
CA ARG A 92 14.35 5.76 22.68
C ARG A 92 14.40 6.61 23.94
N GLY A 93 13.69 6.21 25.00
CA GLY A 93 13.74 6.88 26.32
C GLY A 93 12.37 7.10 26.96
N SER A 94 12.36 7.76 28.12
CA SER A 94 11.16 8.03 28.92
C SER A 94 10.39 9.29 28.50
N GLU A 95 10.85 10.03 27.48
CA GLU A 95 10.11 11.19 26.95
C GLU A 95 8.75 10.75 26.40
N ARG A 96 7.69 11.36 26.94
CA ARG A 96 6.32 11.20 26.44
C ARG A 96 5.78 12.58 26.03
N PRO A 97 5.27 12.75 24.80
CA PRO A 97 5.17 11.74 23.74
C PRO A 97 6.55 11.39 23.14
N ARG A 98 6.69 10.15 22.63
CA ARG A 98 7.88 9.75 21.85
C ARG A 98 7.97 10.62 20.60
N ARG A 99 9.19 11.00 20.22
CA ARG A 99 9.43 11.81 19.00
C ARG A 99 9.67 10.88 17.81
N LEU A 100 9.06 11.19 16.67
CA LEU A 100 9.39 10.54 15.41
C LEU A 100 10.85 10.88 15.04
N GLN A 101 11.65 9.87 14.74
CA GLN A 101 13.08 10.01 14.38
C GLN A 101 13.30 9.85 12.88
N ALA A 102 12.68 8.84 12.28
CA ALA A 102 12.81 8.55 10.86
C ALA A 102 11.61 7.75 10.34
N ILE A 103 11.38 7.86 9.04
CA ILE A 103 10.52 6.95 8.25
C ILE A 103 11.46 6.24 7.28
N LEU A 104 11.39 4.91 7.23
CA LEU A 104 12.27 4.03 6.47
C LEU A 104 11.50 3.35 5.33
N ASP A 105 12.22 2.72 4.40
CA ASP A 105 11.66 1.80 3.40
C ASP A 105 10.88 2.47 2.24
N TRP A 106 11.46 3.53 1.69
CA TRP A 106 10.87 4.38 0.65
C TRP A 106 10.85 3.76 -0.78
N GLN A 107 11.25 2.49 -0.98
CA GLN A 107 11.27 1.90 -2.33
C GLN A 107 9.89 1.81 -3.01
N SER A 108 8.82 1.92 -2.22
CA SER A 108 7.43 1.91 -2.68
C SER A 108 6.86 3.31 -2.94
N ALA A 109 7.66 4.36 -2.72
CA ALA A 109 7.19 5.74 -2.80
C ALA A 109 6.80 6.14 -4.22
N HIS A 110 5.71 6.87 -4.34
CA HIS A 110 5.17 7.31 -5.63
C HIS A 110 4.22 8.51 -5.46
N VAL A 111 3.79 9.11 -6.57
CA VAL A 111 2.74 10.13 -6.57
C VAL A 111 1.37 9.44 -6.55
N GLY A 112 0.59 9.68 -5.50
CA GLY A 112 -0.67 8.99 -5.26
C GLY A 112 -1.65 9.77 -4.38
N SER A 113 -2.68 9.07 -3.89
CA SER A 113 -3.67 9.64 -2.99
C SER A 113 -3.14 9.60 -1.55
N PRO A 114 -3.27 10.67 -0.75
CA PRO A 114 -2.88 10.62 0.66
C PRO A 114 -3.66 9.55 1.45
N ALA A 115 -4.82 9.11 0.95
CA ALA A 115 -5.60 8.03 1.54
C ALA A 115 -4.84 6.70 1.58
N GLU A 116 -3.90 6.46 0.66
CA GLU A 116 -3.11 5.22 0.61
C GLU A 116 -2.31 5.03 1.91
N ASP A 117 -1.53 6.02 2.29
CA ASP A 117 -0.73 5.99 3.53
C ASP A 117 -1.60 6.06 4.80
N LEU A 118 -2.70 6.83 4.77
CA LEU A 118 -3.61 6.95 5.90
C LEU A 118 -4.29 5.62 6.25
N VAL A 119 -4.73 4.85 5.25
CA VAL A 119 -5.35 3.55 5.49
C VAL A 119 -4.36 2.59 6.16
N TYR A 120 -3.11 2.52 5.70
CA TYR A 120 -2.11 1.67 6.34
C TYR A 120 -1.81 2.10 7.78
N LEU A 121 -1.66 3.40 8.03
CA LEU A 121 -1.43 3.92 9.39
C LEU A 121 -2.61 3.65 10.34
N LEU A 122 -3.85 3.68 9.84
CA LEU A 122 -5.05 3.52 10.66
C LEU A 122 -5.44 2.05 10.87
N VAL A 123 -5.17 1.17 9.91
CA VAL A 123 -5.60 -0.24 9.93
C VAL A 123 -4.51 -1.15 10.49
N CYS A 124 -3.23 -0.87 10.24
CA CYS A 124 -2.12 -1.76 10.59
C CYS A 124 -1.42 -1.42 11.92
N VAL A 125 -2.20 -1.02 12.94
CA VAL A 125 -1.74 -0.69 14.31
C VAL A 125 -1.44 -1.94 15.15
#